data_AF-A0A641AFL8-F1
#
_entry.id   AF-A0A641AFL8-F1
#
_cell.length_a   1.000
_cell.length_b   1.000
_cell.length_c   1.000
_cell.angle_alpha   90.00
_cell.angle_beta   90.00
_cell.angle_gamma   90.00
#
_symmetry.space_group_name_H-M   'P 1'
#
loop_
_entity.id
_entity.type
_entity.pdbx_description
1 polymer ?
#
loop_
_entity_poly.entity_id
_entity_poly.type
_entity_poly.pdbx_seq_one_letter_code
_entity_poly.pdbx_strand_id
1 'polypeptide(L)'
;MEIDPNYINSAIWADIKIFTQNIKFFVLFIIIFAANMLVGHNAIPSLVKSHHLPASVSKLRPPIYVVALISFVAAMYFVITAFAGGLEAIRAIYPDFWI
;
A
#
# COMPACT_ATOMS: atom_id res chain seq x y z
N MET A 1 -34.49 4.96 -10.33
CA MET A 1 -34.47 3.49 -10.32
C MET A 1 -33.63 3.08 -9.13
N GLU A 2 -34.14 2.21 -8.29
CA GLU A 2 -33.39 1.62 -7.18
C GLU A 2 -32.53 0.49 -7.77
N ILE A 3 -31.22 0.50 -7.50
CA ILE A 3 -30.33 -0.59 -7.94
C ILE A 3 -30.39 -1.66 -6.86
N ASP A 4 -31.18 -2.70 -7.09
CA ASP A 4 -31.31 -3.80 -6.15
C ASP A 4 -30.04 -4.67 -6.17
N PRO A 5 -29.44 -4.96 -5.00
CA PRO A 5 -28.27 -5.82 -4.91
C PRO A 5 -28.63 -7.28 -5.19
N ASN A 6 -27.73 -7.98 -5.86
CA ASN A 6 -27.78 -9.44 -5.96
C ASN A 6 -27.53 -10.11 -4.60
N TYR A 7 -28.01 -11.34 -4.46
CA TYR A 7 -27.75 -12.18 -3.29
C TYR A 7 -26.24 -12.39 -3.09
N ILE A 8 -25.75 -12.03 -1.90
CA ILE A 8 -24.34 -12.16 -1.55
C ILE A 8 -24.04 -13.61 -1.12
N ASN A 9 -23.32 -14.35 -1.96
CA ASN A 9 -22.87 -15.71 -1.67
C ASN A 9 -21.43 -15.74 -1.12
N SER A 10 -20.93 -16.93 -0.79
CA SER A 10 -19.59 -17.12 -0.22
C SER A 10 -18.44 -16.69 -1.15
N ALA A 11 -18.62 -16.74 -2.47
CA ALA A 11 -17.60 -16.28 -3.42
C ALA A 11 -17.45 -14.76 -3.35
N ILE A 12 -18.56 -14.01 -3.32
CA ILE A 12 -18.55 -12.54 -3.19
C ILE A 12 -17.88 -12.11 -1.87
N TRP A 13 -18.13 -12.84 -0.78
CA TRP A 13 -17.42 -12.61 0.48
C TRP A 13 -15.90 -12.83 0.40
N ALA A 14 -15.46 -13.77 -0.43
CA ALA A 14 -14.03 -13.98 -0.67
C ALA A 14 -13.42 -12.77 -1.41
N ASP A 15 -14.12 -12.22 -2.41
CA ASP A 15 -13.65 -11.06 -3.17
C ASP A 15 -13.57 -9.78 -2.31
N ILE A 16 -14.58 -9.57 -1.46
CA ILE A 16 -14.55 -8.50 -0.44
C ILE A 16 -13.37 -8.67 0.52
N LYS A 17 -13.08 -9.91 0.92
CA LYS A 17 -11.92 -10.21 1.78
C LYS A 17 -10.61 -9.93 1.08
N ILE A 18 -10.48 -10.26 -0.21
CA ILE A 18 -9.31 -9.90 -1.03
C ILE A 18 -9.10 -8.39 -0.99
N PHE A 19 -10.13 -7.59 -1.28
CA PHE A 19 -10.03 -6.13 -1.19
C PHE A 19 -9.58 -5.66 0.20
N THR A 20 -10.28 -6.12 1.24
CA THR A 20 -10.09 -5.66 2.62
C THR A 20 -8.73 -6.04 3.19
N GLN A 21 -8.20 -7.22 2.83
CA GLN A 21 -6.90 -7.68 3.31
C GLN A 21 -5.75 -6.97 2.59
N ASN A 22 -5.85 -6.86 1.26
CA ASN A 22 -4.81 -6.23 0.47
C ASN A 22 -4.73 -4.71 0.73
N ILE A 23 -5.86 -4.02 0.95
CA ILE A 23 -5.82 -2.58 1.26
C ILE A 23 -5.13 -2.30 2.61
N LYS A 24 -5.27 -3.19 3.61
CA LYS A 24 -4.55 -3.09 4.89
C LYS A 24 -3.04 -3.23 4.70
N PHE A 25 -2.61 -4.20 3.88
CA PHE A 25 -1.19 -4.37 3.58
C PHE A 25 -0.64 -3.20 2.77
N PHE A 26 -1.40 -2.67 1.81
CA PHE A 26 -1.01 -1.46 1.10
C PHE A 26 -0.70 -0.31 2.07
N VAL A 27 -1.60 -0.03 3.03
CA VAL A 27 -1.41 1.01 4.04
C VAL A 27 -0.16 0.74 4.90
N LEU A 28 0.06 -0.50 5.33
CA LEU A 28 1.25 -0.86 6.08
C LEU A 28 2.55 -0.58 5.28
N PHE A 29 2.62 -1.07 4.04
CA PHE A 29 3.83 -0.94 3.22
C PHE A 29 4.08 0.48 2.74
N ILE A 30 3.04 1.28 2.48
CA ILE A 30 3.23 2.69 2.11
C ILE A 30 3.74 3.53 3.29
N ILE A 31 3.33 3.21 4.53
CA ILE A 31 3.88 3.84 5.74
C ILE A 31 5.35 3.48 5.91
N ILE A 32 5.72 2.19 5.74
CA ILE A 32 7.12 1.75 5.82
C ILE A 32 7.97 2.45 4.76
N PHE A 33 7.48 2.54 3.51
CA PHE A 33 8.14 3.27 2.44
C PHE A 33 8.35 4.75 2.81
N ALA A 34 7.29 5.45 3.23
CA ALA A 34 7.35 6.86 3.57
C ALA A 34 8.31 7.14 4.74
N ALA A 35 8.27 6.30 5.78
CA ALA A 35 9.18 6.41 6.92
C ALA A 35 10.65 6.22 6.51
N ASN A 36 10.95 5.20 5.68
CA ASN A 36 12.31 4.98 5.18
C ASN A 36 12.79 6.11 4.26
N MET A 37 11.91 6.66 3.41
CA MET A 37 12.25 7.82 2.58
C MET A 37 12.49 9.06 3.43
N LEU A 38 11.66 9.33 4.42
CA LEU A 38 11.85 10.45 5.35
C LEU A 38 13.19 10.34 6.07
N VAL A 39 13.53 9.15 6.58
CA VAL A 39 14.78 8.93 7.30
C VAL A 39 16.00 9.00 6.36
N GLY A 40 15.99 8.22 5.28
CA GLY A 40 17.13 8.08 4.37
C GLY A 40 17.40 9.32 3.51
N HIS A 41 16.34 10.02 3.10
CA HIS A 41 16.42 11.18 2.20
C HIS A 41 16.50 12.52 2.95
N ASN A 42 15.77 12.68 4.07
CA ASN A 42 15.72 13.96 4.77
C ASN A 42 16.47 13.93 6.10
N ALA A 43 16.15 13.00 7.01
CA ALA A 43 16.67 13.02 8.37
C ALA A 43 18.19 12.78 8.44
N ILE A 44 18.70 11.68 7.85
CA ILE A 44 20.12 11.35 7.89
C ILE A 44 20.97 12.47 7.25
N PRO A 45 20.68 12.94 6.02
CA PRO A 45 21.47 14.01 5.42
C PRO A 45 21.44 15.32 6.21
N SER A 46 20.28 15.69 6.78
CA SER A 46 20.14 16.89 7.61
C SER A 46 20.99 16.81 8.88
N LEU A 47 20.92 15.69 9.60
CA LEU A 47 21.64 15.47 10.85
C LEU A 47 23.16 15.34 10.66
N VAL A 48 23.60 14.74 9.54
CA VAL A 48 25.03 14.64 9.22
C VAL A 48 25.59 16.00 8.83
N LYS A 49 24.87 16.80 8.02
CA LYS A 49 25.31 18.15 7.63
C LYS A 49 25.35 19.13 8.80
N SER A 50 24.46 18.97 9.78
CA SER A 50 24.44 19.79 11.00
C SER A 50 25.40 19.29 12.08
N HIS A 51 26.23 18.26 11.80
CA HIS A 51 27.16 17.65 12.75
C HIS A 51 26.51 17.03 14.00
N HIS A 52 25.20 16.81 14.00
CA HIS A 52 24.49 16.09 15.06
C HIS A 52 24.69 14.56 14.99
N LEU A 53 25.04 14.03 13.82
CA LEU A 53 25.39 12.63 13.63
C LEU A 53 26.73 12.48 12.89
N PRO A 54 27.51 11.41 13.17
CA PRO A 54 28.77 11.18 12.50
C PRO A 54 28.55 10.81 11.02
N ALA A 55 29.51 11.19 10.17
CA ALA A 55 29.45 10.94 8.73
C ALA A 55 29.31 9.45 8.36
N SER A 56 29.72 8.53 9.25
CA SER A 56 29.54 7.09 9.10
C SER A 56 28.07 6.68 8.95
N VAL A 57 27.12 7.41 9.54
CA VAL A 57 25.68 7.13 9.44
C VAL A 57 25.16 7.30 8.01
N SER A 58 25.83 8.10 7.17
CA SER A 58 25.48 8.21 5.75
C SER A 58 25.59 6.89 4.99
N LYS A 59 26.38 5.93 5.49
CA LYS A 59 26.50 4.58 4.92
C LYS A 59 25.25 3.72 5.15
N LEU A 60 24.34 4.11 6.05
CA LEU A 60 23.06 3.43 6.25
C LEU A 60 22.00 3.86 5.22
N ARG A 61 22.24 4.91 4.44
CA ARG A 61 21.27 5.38 3.43
C ARG A 61 20.98 4.33 2.34
N PRO A 62 21.99 3.66 1.73
CA PRO A 62 21.73 2.61 0.74
C PRO A 62 20.81 1.47 1.22
N PRO A 63 21.05 0.81 2.38
CA PRO A 63 20.13 -0.24 2.83
C PRO A 63 18.74 0.30 3.17
N ILE A 64 18.62 1.52 3.71
CA ILE A 64 17.31 2.17 3.94
C ILE A 64 16.55 2.36 2.61
N TYR A 65 17.23 2.77 1.54
CA TYR A 65 16.61 2.88 0.23
C TYR A 65 16.21 1.53 -0.37
N VAL A 66 16.98 0.47 -0.13
CA VAL A 66 16.59 -0.90 -0.54
C VAL A 66 15.30 -1.32 0.15
N VAL A 67 15.18 -1.10 1.46
CA VAL A 67 13.95 -1.40 2.21
C VAL A 67 12.78 -0.54 1.70
N ALA A 68 13.02 0.75 1.44
CA ALA A 68 12.01 1.63 0.87
C ALA A 68 11.52 1.11 -0.49
N LEU A 69 12.43 0.75 -1.40
CA LEU A 69 12.09 0.26 -2.72
C LEU A 69 11.27 -1.04 -2.65
N ILE A 70 11.71 -2.01 -1.85
CA ILE A 70 10.98 -3.28 -1.66
C ILE A 70 9.57 -3.01 -1.11
N SER A 71 9.47 -2.13 -0.12
CA SER A 71 8.18 -1.76 0.48
C SER A 71 7.27 -1.08 -0.52
N PHE A 72 7.80 -0.22 -1.39
CA PHE A 72 7.04 0.43 -2.44
C PHE A 72 6.51 -0.56 -3.47
N VAL A 73 7.35 -1.48 -3.94
CA VAL A 73 6.93 -2.54 -4.87
C VAL A 73 5.85 -3.42 -4.25
N ALA A 74 6.00 -3.80 -2.98
CA ALA A 74 4.97 -4.54 -2.25
C ALA A 74 3.65 -3.76 -2.14
N ALA A 75 3.72 -2.46 -1.80
CA ALA A 75 2.54 -1.60 -1.73
C ALA A 75 1.80 -1.55 -3.07
N MET A 76 2.53 -1.40 -4.19
CA MET A 76 1.95 -1.39 -5.54
C MET A 76 1.28 -2.72 -5.88
N TYR A 77 1.90 -3.85 -5.53
CA TYR A 77 1.27 -5.16 -5.68
C TYR A 77 -0.06 -5.23 -4.93
N PHE A 78 -0.06 -4.89 -3.63
CA PHE A 78 -1.25 -4.98 -2.79
C PHE A 78 -2.39 -4.05 -3.24
N VAL A 79 -2.10 -2.81 -3.65
CA VAL A 79 -3.15 -1.90 -4.10
C VAL A 79 -3.81 -2.38 -5.40
N ILE A 80 -3.02 -2.88 -6.35
CA ILE A 80 -3.54 -3.44 -7.61
C ILE A 80 -4.43 -4.66 -7.31
N THR A 81 -3.97 -5.60 -6.48
CA THR A 81 -4.76 -6.78 -6.11
C THR A 81 -6.02 -6.40 -5.32
N ALA A 82 -5.95 -5.38 -4.45
CA ALA A 82 -7.12 -4.92 -3.71
C ALA A 82 -8.22 -4.45 -4.67
N PHE A 83 -7.90 -3.52 -5.58
CA PHE A 83 -8.89 -2.98 -6.52
C PHE A 83 -9.40 -4.00 -7.52
N ALA A 84 -8.59 -4.99 -7.91
CA ALA A 84 -9.06 -6.10 -8.73
C ALA A 84 -10.20 -6.88 -8.03
N GLY A 85 -9.98 -7.32 -6.79
CA GLY A 85 -11.01 -8.03 -6.02
C GLY A 85 -12.21 -7.15 -5.65
N GLY A 86 -11.98 -5.86 -5.36
CA GLY A 86 -13.07 -4.91 -5.08
C GLY A 86 -13.97 -4.67 -6.30
N LEU A 87 -13.39 -4.59 -7.49
CA LEU A 87 -14.13 -4.45 -8.74
C LEU A 87 -14.99 -5.69 -9.04
N GLU A 88 -14.45 -6.89 -8.81
CA GLU A 88 -15.20 -8.15 -8.97
C GLU A 88 -16.36 -8.23 -7.99
N ALA A 89 -16.16 -7.84 -6.73
CA ALA A 89 -17.22 -7.79 -5.73
C ALA A 89 -18.34 -6.81 -6.12
N ILE A 90 -17.99 -5.59 -6.56
CA ILE A 90 -18.99 -4.59 -6.98
C ILE A 90 -19.77 -5.07 -8.19
N ARG A 91 -19.09 -5.66 -9.19
CA ARG A 91 -19.73 -6.25 -10.38
C ARG A 91 -20.71 -7.37 -10.03
N ALA A 92 -20.38 -8.18 -9.05
CA ALA A 92 -21.23 -9.29 -8.62
C ALA A 92 -22.47 -8.80 -7.85
N ILE A 93 -22.30 -7.81 -6.97
CA ILE A 93 -23.38 -7.27 -6.13
C ILE A 93 -24.29 -6.35 -6.94
N TYR A 94 -23.72 -5.48 -7.77
CA TYR A 94 -24.42 -4.46 -8.54
C TYR A 94 -24.05 -4.58 -10.03
N PRO A 95 -24.64 -5.51 -10.78
CA PRO A 95 -24.28 -5.72 -12.19
C PRO A 95 -24.50 -4.48 -13.07
N ASP A 96 -25.46 -3.62 -12.72
CA ASP A 96 -25.78 -2.39 -13.46
C ASP A 96 -25.17 -1.12 -12.84
N PHE A 97 -24.11 -1.23 -12.01
CA PHE A 97 -23.55 -0.08 -11.30
C PHE A 97 -22.99 1.05 -12.19
N TRP A 98 -22.73 0.75 -13.48
CA TRP A 98 -22.12 1.66 -14.45
C TRP A 98 -23.12 2.31 -15.41
N ILE A 99 -24.43 2.04 -15.27
CA ILE A 99 -25.51 2.54 -16.14
C ILE A 99 -26.18 3.76 -15.49
#